data_AF-A0A8E6L9E3-F1
#
_entry.id   AF-A0A8E6L9E3-F1
#
_cell.length_a   1.000
_cell.length_b   1.000
_cell.length_c   1.000
_cell.angle_alpha   90.00
_cell.angle_beta   90.00
_cell.angle_gamma   90.00
#
_symmetry.space_group_name_H-M   'P 1'
#
loop_
_entity.id
_entity.type
_entity.pdbx_description
1 polymer ?
#
loop_
_entity_poly.entity_id
_entity_poly.type
_entity_poly.pdbx_seq_one_letter_code
_entity_poly.pdbx_strand_id
1 'polypeptide(L)' 'MSRRHIFTERQRAALFDLPTDELSLLKFYTLGDDDLENIRQRRRPENRIGFALQLCALRYPGRALALVR' A
#
# COMPACT_ATOMS: atom_id res chain seq x y z
N MET A 1 24.02 13.35 14.82
CA MET A 1 24.27 12.66 13.53
C MET A 1 23.28 13.20 12.51
N SER A 2 23.76 13.78 11.40
CA SER A 2 22.89 14.23 10.32
C SER A 2 22.25 13.02 9.64
N ARG A 3 20.92 13.00 9.54
CA ARG A 3 20.20 12.00 8.73
C ARG A 3 20.54 12.27 7.27
N ARG A 4 21.56 11.59 6.76
CA ARG A 4 21.87 11.59 5.33
C ARG A 4 20.72 10.88 4.61
N HIS A 5 19.92 11.63 3.87
CA HIS A 5 18.87 11.05 3.04
C HIS A 5 19.52 10.31 1.86
N ILE A 6 19.28 9.00 1.76
CA ILE A 6 19.82 8.14 0.69
C ILE A 6 19.17 8.47 -0.66
N PHE A 7 17.92 8.94 -0.64
CA PHE A 7 17.12 9.25 -1.81
C PHE A 7 16.96 10.75 -2.02
N THR A 8 16.99 11.16 -3.30
CA THR A 8 16.49 12.48 -3.73
C THR A 8 14.98 12.58 -3.47
N GLU A 9 14.45 13.80 -3.46
CA GLU A 9 13.01 14.01 -3.26
C GLU A 9 12.17 13.32 -4.33
N ARG A 10 12.62 13.39 -5.60
CA ARG A 10 12.00 12.69 -6.72
C ARG A 10 11.98 11.17 -6.52
N GLN A 11 13.07 10.60 -6.00
CA GLN A 11 13.13 9.17 -5.70
C GLN A 11 12.22 8.77 -4.54
N ARG A 12 12.11 9.61 -3.51
CA ARG A 12 11.13 9.38 -2.43
C ARG A 12 9.71 9.42 -2.97
N ALA A 13 9.36 10.44 -3.74
CA ALA A 13 8.02 10.58 -4.34
C ALA A 13 7.65 9.33 -5.16
N ALA A 14 8.54 8.90 -6.06
CA ALA A 14 8.33 7.70 -6.88
C ALA A 14 8.17 6.40 -6.06
N LEU A 15 8.68 6.36 -4.82
CA LEU A 15 8.62 5.18 -3.97
C LEU A 15 7.43 5.23 -3.01
N PHE A 16 7.12 6.38 -2.42
CA PHE A 16 6.23 6.51 -1.27
C PHE A 16 4.93 7.25 -1.57
N ASP A 17 4.86 8.02 -2.64
CA ASP A 17 3.62 8.72 -2.97
C ASP A 17 2.61 7.74 -3.56
N LEU A 18 1.35 7.97 -3.20
CA LEU A 18 0.22 7.24 -3.76
C LEU A 18 0.06 7.65 -5.24
N PRO A 19 -0.33 6.73 -6.12
CA PRO A 19 -0.61 7.09 -7.50
C PRO A 19 -1.83 8.02 -7.53
N THR A 20 -1.77 9.04 -8.40
CA THR A 20 -2.87 9.96 -8.65
C THR A 20 -3.49 9.76 -10.03
N ASP A 21 -2.84 8.98 -10.90
CA ASP A 21 -3.37 8.62 -12.20
C ASP A 21 -4.39 7.49 -12.12
N GLU A 22 -5.43 7.60 -12.94
CA GLU A 22 -6.58 6.68 -12.94
C GLU A 22 -6.19 5.24 -13.26
N LEU A 23 -5.27 5.03 -14.20
CA LEU A 23 -4.85 3.69 -14.62
C LEU A 23 -4.15 2.93 -13.47
N SER A 24 -3.27 3.60 -12.74
CA SER A 24 -2.60 3.01 -11.57
C SER A 24 -3.58 2.76 -10.43
N LEU A 25 -4.53 3.67 -10.21
CA LEU A 25 -5.60 3.45 -9.23
C LEU A 25 -6.47 2.24 -9.60
N LEU A 26 -6.94 2.14 -10.83
CA LEU A 26 -7.71 0.99 -11.30
C LEU A 26 -6.95 -0.33 -11.13
N LYS A 27 -5.64 -0.32 -11.40
CA LYS A 27 -4.80 -1.52 -11.33
C LYS A 27 -4.46 -1.95 -9.90
N PHE A 28 -4.15 -1.00 -9.02
CA PHE A 28 -3.56 -1.32 -7.70
C PHE A 28 -4.49 -1.03 -6.52
N TYR A 29 -5.55 -0.22 -6.71
CA TYR A 29 -6.49 0.21 -5.67
C TYR A 29 -7.88 -0.40 -5.81
N THR A 30 -8.12 -1.21 -6.84
CA THR A 30 -9.30 -2.05 -6.94
C THR A 30 -9.11 -3.31 -6.09
N LEU A 31 -10.07 -3.61 -5.21
CA LEU A 31 -10.06 -4.78 -4.34
C LEU A 31 -10.92 -5.89 -4.94
N GLY A 32 -10.32 -7.07 -5.13
CA GLY A 32 -11.03 -8.27 -5.58
C GLY A 32 -11.64 -9.06 -4.41
N ASP A 33 -12.30 -10.17 -4.72
CA ASP A 33 -12.96 -11.01 -3.71
C ASP A 33 -11.97 -11.57 -2.66
N ASP A 34 -10.81 -12.04 -3.09
CA ASP A 34 -9.75 -12.53 -2.20
C ASP A 34 -9.26 -11.42 -1.24
N ASP A 35 -9.22 -10.17 -1.70
CA ASP A 35 -8.82 -9.03 -0.88
C ASP A 35 -9.86 -8.77 0.19
N LEU A 36 -11.13 -8.78 -0.20
CA LEU A 36 -12.25 -8.57 0.70
C LEU A 36 -12.32 -9.67 1.76
N GLU A 37 -12.04 -10.92 1.40
CA GLU A 37 -11.93 -12.01 2.37
C GLU A 37 -10.81 -11.74 3.38
N ASN A 38 -9.60 -11.39 2.92
CA ASN A 38 -8.46 -11.05 3.78
C ASN A 38 -8.71 -9.83 4.68
N ILE A 39 -9.46 -8.83 4.19
CA ILE A 39 -9.85 -7.65 4.95
C ILE A 39 -10.88 -8.01 6.03
N ARG A 40 -11.84 -8.88 5.71
CA ARG A 40 -12.89 -9.30 6.67
C ARG A 40 -12.34 -10.09 7.85
N GLN A 41 -11.21 -10.79 7.68
CA GLN A 41 -10.51 -11.50 8.74
C GLN A 41 -9.91 -10.59 9.84
N ARG A 42 -9.86 -9.25 9.64
CA ARG A 42 -9.35 -8.34 10.68
C ARG A 42 -10.32 -8.29 11.87
N ARG A 43 -9.80 -8.61 13.06
CA ARG A 43 -10.55 -8.77 14.33
C ARG A 43 -11.44 -7.58 14.69
N ARG A 44 -11.00 -6.35 14.41
CA ARG A 44 -11.68 -5.11 14.77
C ARG A 44 -12.17 -4.39 13.51
N PRO A 45 -13.46 -4.01 13.42
CA PRO A 45 -14.00 -3.32 12.24
C PRO A 45 -13.20 -2.07 11.83
N GLU A 46 -12.73 -1.29 12.80
CA GLU A 46 -11.92 -0.10 12.58
C GLU A 46 -10.58 -0.37 11.88
N ASN A 47 -10.04 -1.58 12.02
CA ASN A 47 -8.77 -1.97 11.38
C ASN A 47 -8.94 -2.38 9.92
N ARG A 48 -10.17 -2.62 9.45
CA ARG A 48 -10.43 -3.12 8.09
C ARG A 48 -10.06 -2.09 7.03
N ILE A 49 -10.44 -0.83 7.24
CA ILE A 49 -10.13 0.27 6.32
C ILE A 49 -8.63 0.53 6.28
N GLY A 50 -7.98 0.61 7.45
CA GLY A 50 -6.53 0.79 7.53
C GLY A 50 -5.76 -0.33 6.83
N PHE A 51 -6.20 -1.58 7.02
CA PHE A 51 -5.61 -2.73 6.34
C PHE A 51 -5.84 -2.71 4.81
N ALA A 52 -7.03 -2.34 4.34
CA ALA A 52 -7.33 -2.19 2.92
C ALA A 52 -6.43 -1.14 2.25
N LEU A 53 -6.27 0.03 2.89
CA LEU A 53 -5.37 1.08 2.39
C LEU A 53 -3.91 0.61 2.34
N GLN A 54 -3.44 -0.11 3.38
CA GLN A 54 -2.09 -0.67 3.40
C GLN A 54 -1.88 -1.71 2.30
N LEU A 55 -2.86 -2.57 2.04
CA LEU A 55 -2.81 -3.56 0.97
C LEU A 55 -2.62 -2.89 -0.40
N CYS A 56 -3.43 -1.88 -0.72
CA CYS A 56 -3.32 -1.12 -1.97
C CYS A 56 -2.00 -0.34 -2.08
N ALA A 57 -1.61 0.36 -1.00
CA ALA A 57 -0.38 1.16 -0.97
C ALA A 57 0.90 0.34 -1.05
N LEU A 58 0.86 -0.96 -0.75
CA LEU A 58 2.00 -1.84 -0.93
C LEU A 58 2.05 -2.43 -2.34
N ARG A 59 0.91 -2.61 -3.03
CA ARG A 59 0.89 -3.06 -4.45
C ARG A 59 1.55 -2.07 -5.41
N TYR A 60 1.53 -0.78 -5.09
CA TYR A 60 2.21 0.26 -5.86
C TYR A 60 3.34 0.88 -5.03
N PRO A 61 4.61 0.87 -5.51
CA PRO A 61 5.09 0.44 -6.82
C PRO A 61 5.43 -1.08 -6.91
N GLY A 62 4.99 -1.92 -5.97
CA GLY A 62 5.26 -3.37 -5.98
C GLY A 62 6.05 -3.86 -4.76
N ARG A 63 5.62 -3.47 -3.56
CA ARG A 63 6.18 -3.86 -2.27
C ARG A 63 5.42 -5.07 -1.73
N ALA A 64 6.11 -6.18 -1.51
CA ALA A 64 5.50 -7.32 -0.84
C ALA A 64 5.24 -7.00 0.63
N LEU A 65 4.03 -7.28 1.13
CA LEU A 65 3.85 -7.58 2.56
C LEU A 65 4.62 -8.87 2.80
N ALA A 66 5.80 -8.80 3.43
CA ALA A 66 6.40 -9.98 4.01
C ALA A 66 5.41 -10.48 5.07
N LEU A 67 4.63 -11.51 4.72
CA LEU A 67 3.89 -12.30 5.69
C LEU A 67 4.94 -12.94 6.59
N VAL A 68 5.23 -12.30 7.72
CA VAL A 68 5.81 -13.01 8.85
C VAL A 68 4.74 -14.00 9.27
N ARG A 69 4.94 -15.26 8.85
CA ARG A 69 4.21 -16.40 9.40
C ARG A 69 4.56 -16.56 10.87
#